data_AF-A0AAE5AHF5-F1
#
_entry.id   AF-A0AAE5AHF5-F1
#
_cell.length_a   1.000
_cell.length_b   1.000
_cell.length_c   1.000
_cell.angle_alpha   90.00
_cell.angle_beta   90.00
_cell.angle_gamma   90.00
#
_symmetry.space_group_name_H-M   'P 1'
#
loop_
_entity.id
_entity.type
_entity.pdbx_description
1 polymer ?
#
loop_
_entity_poly.entity_id
_entity_poly.type
_entity_poly.pdbx_seq_one_letter_code
_entity_poly.pdbx_strand_id
1 'polypeptide(L)'
;MPLDARFYNATPSPDNTELATIADEPAELSCRGGHILFVVACGSTKLDHPAPAEQLYCSSHFALMLAAARSEAADTARVCGKTTSVAILSALHGLVDPTTVLAPYNLKMGQPGSTTATQVAGQLAAAPPAEIVAMLPAAYLRVLTEAARVLDDGGRADIAVLDAFEAAPGIGYQRGVAASLLRTAGQFGSPTHT
;
A
#
# COMPACT_ATOMS: atom_id res chain seq x y z
N MET A 1 -35.87 75.85 47.41
CA MET A 1 -36.62 74.80 46.68
C MET A 1 -35.64 73.99 45.84
N PRO A 2 -35.86 72.68 45.65
CA PRO A 2 -34.96 71.68 46.20
C PRO A 2 -34.42 70.65 45.18
N LEU A 3 -33.70 69.66 45.72
CA LEU A 3 -33.64 68.24 45.31
C LEU A 3 -32.94 67.84 43.98
N ASP A 4 -31.90 67.03 44.18
CA ASP A 4 -31.76 65.64 43.71
C ASP A 4 -31.54 65.27 42.24
N ALA A 5 -31.06 64.02 42.13
CA ALA A 5 -31.03 63.10 40.99
C ALA A 5 -29.72 63.15 40.17
N ARG A 6 -28.72 62.30 40.44
CA ARG A 6 -28.69 60.81 40.35
C ARG A 6 -29.30 60.27 39.06
N PHE A 7 -28.44 59.58 38.30
CA PHE A 7 -28.59 58.24 37.70
C PHE A 7 -29.78 57.91 36.79
N TYR A 8 -29.52 56.91 35.93
CA TYR A 8 -30.38 56.25 34.91
C TYR A 8 -30.35 56.93 33.54
N ASN A 9 -30.05 56.22 32.44
CA ASN A 9 -30.52 54.90 31.99
C ASN A 9 -29.48 54.37 30.97
N ALA A 10 -29.26 53.07 30.70
CA ALA A 10 -30.11 51.91 30.88
C ALA A 10 -29.24 50.62 30.86
N THR A 11 -29.62 49.63 31.65
CA THR A 11 -29.49 48.21 31.28
C THR A 11 -30.86 47.71 30.84
N PRO A 12 -30.91 46.75 29.91
CA PRO A 12 -31.31 45.41 30.37
C PRO A 12 -30.42 44.28 29.81
N SER A 13 -30.15 43.31 30.71
CA SER A 13 -29.85 41.89 30.46
C SER A 13 -30.98 41.21 29.62
N PRO A 14 -30.97 39.91 29.22
CA PRO A 14 -30.06 38.80 29.54
C PRO A 14 -29.75 37.87 28.33
N ASP A 15 -29.26 36.65 28.61
CA ASP A 15 -29.24 35.46 27.74
C ASP A 15 -28.26 35.40 26.55
N ASN A 16 -27.19 34.63 26.72
CA ASN A 16 -27.20 33.27 26.22
C ASN A 16 -26.06 32.44 26.82
N THR A 17 -26.47 31.39 27.52
CA THR A 17 -25.73 30.17 27.77
C THR A 17 -25.26 29.56 26.45
N GLU A 18 -24.13 28.84 26.51
CA GLU A 18 -23.73 27.72 25.65
C GLU A 18 -22.59 27.97 24.64
N LEU A 19 -21.75 26.91 24.55
CA LEU A 19 -20.69 26.58 23.60
C LEU A 19 -19.27 26.78 24.16
N ALA A 20 -18.76 25.81 24.93
CA ALA A 20 -18.26 24.49 24.51
C ALA A 20 -16.72 24.50 24.49
N THR A 21 -16.17 23.88 25.54
CA THR A 21 -14.92 23.12 25.47
C THR A 21 -14.88 22.32 24.19
N ILE A 22 -13.92 22.60 23.30
CA ILE A 22 -13.32 21.57 22.46
C ILE A 22 -11.83 21.84 22.47
N ALA A 23 -11.10 20.81 22.85
CA ALA A 23 -9.66 20.75 22.88
C ALA A 23 -9.08 21.24 21.55
N ASP A 24 -7.86 21.76 21.64
CA ASP A 24 -6.91 21.77 20.54
C ASP A 24 -6.75 20.30 20.10
N GLU A 25 -7.57 19.88 19.14
CA GLU A 25 -7.52 18.56 18.52
C GLU A 25 -6.18 18.47 17.79
N PRO A 26 -5.23 17.62 18.23
CA PRO A 26 -4.08 17.31 17.40
C PRO A 26 -4.65 16.73 16.11
N ALA A 27 -4.28 17.34 14.98
CA ALA A 27 -4.57 16.88 13.63
C ALA A 27 -4.72 15.37 13.61
N GLU A 28 -5.97 14.95 13.42
CA GLU A 28 -6.45 13.61 13.68
C GLU A 28 -5.43 12.58 13.20
N LEU A 29 -4.96 11.78 14.15
CA LEU A 29 -4.60 10.39 13.93
C LEU A 29 -5.83 9.71 13.33
N SER A 30 -6.08 9.98 12.04
CA SER A 30 -7.13 9.36 11.27
C SER A 30 -6.96 7.88 11.47
N CYS A 31 -8.05 7.22 11.91
CA CYS A 31 -8.18 5.78 12.03
C CYS A 31 -7.24 5.13 11.02
N ARG A 32 -6.11 4.53 11.47
CA ARG A 32 -5.07 3.99 10.59
C ARG A 32 -5.65 2.82 9.78
N GLY A 33 -6.52 3.10 8.83
CA GLY A 33 -6.86 2.28 7.69
C GLY A 33 -5.64 2.31 6.79
N GLY A 34 -4.57 1.67 7.27
CA GLY A 34 -3.29 1.64 6.62
C GLY A 34 -3.45 1.06 5.22
N HIS A 35 -2.91 1.75 4.22
CA HIS A 35 -2.93 1.21 2.87
C HIS A 35 -2.01 -0.01 2.81
N ILE A 36 -2.48 -1.08 2.16
CA ILE A 36 -1.72 -2.30 1.95
C ILE A 36 -1.22 -2.34 0.51
N LEU A 37 0.08 -2.53 0.33
CA LEU A 37 0.71 -2.67 -0.98
C LEU A 37 1.02 -4.14 -1.26
N PHE A 38 0.49 -4.67 -2.36
CA PHE A 38 0.83 -6.00 -2.85
C PHE A 38 1.95 -5.88 -3.89
N VAL A 39 3.05 -6.62 -3.72
CA VAL A 39 4.22 -6.50 -4.59
C VAL A 39 4.54 -7.83 -5.26
N VAL A 40 4.61 -7.80 -6.60
CA VAL A 40 5.02 -8.95 -7.42
C VAL A 40 6.36 -8.66 -8.11
N ALA A 41 7.16 -9.70 -8.36
CA ALA A 41 8.43 -9.53 -9.08
C ALA A 41 8.18 -9.33 -10.58
N CYS A 42 9.06 -8.56 -11.24
CA CYS A 42 9.02 -8.44 -12.70
C CYS A 42 9.28 -9.78 -13.41
N GLY A 43 8.74 -9.93 -14.62
CA GLY A 43 8.98 -11.10 -15.47
C GLY A 43 10.30 -11.02 -16.24
N SER A 44 10.95 -12.17 -16.45
CA SER A 44 12.16 -12.25 -17.26
C SER A 44 11.87 -12.01 -18.74
N THR A 45 10.82 -12.66 -19.26
CA THR A 45 10.36 -12.54 -20.64
C THR A 45 9.64 -11.21 -20.81
N LYS A 46 10.02 -10.46 -21.85
CA LYS A 46 9.46 -9.15 -22.17
C LYS A 46 9.05 -9.08 -23.63
N LEU A 47 8.07 -8.23 -23.94
CA LEU A 47 7.83 -7.76 -25.31
C LEU A 47 9.08 -7.04 -25.84
N ASP A 48 9.18 -6.91 -27.16
CA ASP A 48 10.29 -6.22 -27.85
C ASP A 48 10.01 -4.73 -28.09
N HIS A 49 8.86 -4.22 -27.65
CA HIS A 49 8.46 -2.83 -27.76
C HIS A 49 8.03 -2.26 -26.39
N PRO A 50 8.03 -0.93 -26.21
CA PRO A 50 7.46 -0.31 -25.02
C PRO A 50 5.99 -0.68 -24.82
N ALA A 51 5.62 -0.99 -23.58
CA ALA A 51 4.27 -1.36 -23.19
C ALA A 51 4.03 -1.08 -21.69
N PRO A 52 2.78 -1.00 -21.22
CA PRO A 52 2.48 -1.02 -19.79
C PRO A 52 3.16 -2.20 -19.10
N ALA A 53 3.68 -2.02 -17.88
CA ALA A 53 4.47 -3.04 -17.17
C ALA A 53 3.72 -4.38 -17.05
N GLU A 54 2.40 -4.35 -16.83
CA GLU A 54 1.54 -5.54 -16.79
C GLU A 54 1.49 -6.33 -18.11
N GLN A 55 1.75 -5.67 -19.24
CA GLN A 55 1.75 -6.26 -20.59
C GLN A 55 3.18 -6.57 -21.06
N LEU A 56 4.14 -5.71 -20.69
CA LEU A 56 5.55 -5.85 -21.05
C LEU A 56 6.07 -7.20 -20.58
N TYR A 57 5.82 -7.59 -19.33
CA TYR A 57 6.27 -8.86 -18.78
C TYR A 57 5.34 -10.01 -19.22
N CYS A 58 5.59 -10.57 -20.40
CA CYS A 58 4.63 -11.46 -21.08
C CYS A 58 4.70 -12.96 -20.70
N SER A 59 5.35 -13.32 -19.59
CA SER A 59 5.41 -14.74 -19.15
C SER A 59 4.11 -15.19 -18.46
N SER A 60 3.69 -16.43 -18.69
CA SER A 60 2.49 -16.99 -18.03
C SER A 60 2.61 -17.05 -16.50
N HIS A 61 3.83 -17.21 -15.98
CA HIS A 61 4.08 -17.16 -14.54
C HIS A 61 3.84 -15.76 -13.98
N PHE A 62 4.36 -14.71 -14.63
CA PHE A 62 4.11 -13.33 -14.23
C PHE A 62 2.62 -12.99 -14.27
N ALA A 63 1.93 -13.34 -15.35
CA ALA A 63 0.49 -13.09 -15.48
C ALA A 63 -0.32 -13.74 -14.34
N LEU A 64 0.02 -14.98 -13.97
CA LEU A 64 -0.59 -15.68 -12.83
C LEU A 64 -0.33 -14.96 -11.50
N MET A 65 0.91 -14.54 -11.26
CA MET A 65 1.30 -13.84 -10.04
C MET A 65 0.59 -12.49 -9.90
N LEU A 66 0.55 -11.71 -10.98
CA LEU A 66 -0.15 -10.43 -11.00
C LEU A 66 -1.66 -10.60 -10.79
N ALA A 67 -2.26 -11.63 -11.40
CA ALA A 67 -3.68 -11.94 -11.18
C ALA A 67 -3.96 -12.32 -9.72
N ALA A 68 -3.12 -13.17 -9.12
CA ALA A 68 -3.27 -13.55 -7.71
C ALA A 68 -3.13 -12.34 -6.77
N ALA A 69 -2.14 -11.46 -7.01
CA ALA A 69 -1.95 -10.23 -6.22
C ALA A 69 -3.15 -9.28 -6.33
N ARG A 70 -3.71 -9.10 -7.54
CA ARG A 70 -4.92 -8.28 -7.75
C ARG A 70 -6.13 -8.87 -7.05
N SER A 71 -6.29 -10.18 -7.14
CA SER A 71 -7.38 -10.89 -6.48
C SER A 71 -7.31 -10.73 -4.97
N GLU A 72 -6.14 -10.95 -4.38
CA GLU A 72 -5.92 -10.81 -2.94
C GLU A 72 -6.08 -9.36 -2.46
N ALA A 73 -5.60 -8.39 -3.26
CA ALA A 73 -5.77 -6.97 -2.96
C ALA A 73 -7.26 -6.57 -2.94
N ALA A 74 -8.04 -7.04 -3.91
CA ALA A 74 -9.48 -6.78 -3.97
C ALA A 74 -10.24 -7.44 -2.81
N ASP A 75 -9.85 -8.66 -2.46
CA ASP A 75 -10.41 -9.41 -1.34
C ASP A 75 -10.10 -8.77 0.01
N THR A 76 -8.85 -8.39 0.23
CA THR A 76 -8.41 -7.67 1.43
C THR A 76 -9.13 -6.34 1.58
N ALA A 77 -9.31 -5.59 0.48
CA ALA A 77 -10.08 -4.35 0.50
C ALA A 77 -11.54 -4.60 0.90
N ARG A 78 -12.17 -5.64 0.36
CA ARG A 78 -13.55 -6.02 0.64
C ARG A 78 -13.74 -6.47 2.09
N VAL A 79 -12.86 -7.33 2.60
CA VAL A 79 -13.00 -7.99 3.91
C VAL A 79 -12.56 -7.07 5.05
N CYS A 80 -11.45 -6.36 4.86
CA CYS A 80 -10.86 -5.54 5.92
C CYS A 80 -11.25 -4.06 5.84
N GLY A 81 -11.93 -3.62 4.78
CA GLY A 81 -12.28 -2.22 4.55
C GLY A 81 -11.05 -1.31 4.36
N LYS A 82 -9.89 -1.88 4.02
CA LYS A 82 -8.63 -1.14 3.83
C LYS A 82 -8.43 -0.75 2.36
N THR A 83 -7.75 0.36 2.12
CA THR A 83 -7.26 0.70 0.78
C THR A 83 -6.12 -0.23 0.39
N THR A 84 -6.17 -0.80 -0.81
CA THR A 84 -5.12 -1.69 -1.33
C THR A 84 -4.62 -1.21 -2.69
N SER A 85 -3.38 -1.54 -3.01
CA SER A 85 -2.80 -1.30 -4.33
C SER A 85 -1.84 -2.43 -4.71
N VAL A 86 -1.48 -2.52 -5.99
CA VAL A 86 -0.55 -3.53 -6.52
C VAL A 86 0.58 -2.83 -7.25
N ALA A 87 1.82 -3.19 -6.94
CA ALA A 87 3.02 -2.73 -7.66
C ALA A 87 3.87 -3.91 -8.13
N ILE A 88 4.69 -3.66 -9.16
CA ILE A 88 5.69 -4.60 -9.64
C ILE A 88 7.06 -4.13 -9.17
N LEU A 89 7.87 -5.00 -8.55
CA LEU A 89 9.26 -4.72 -8.27
C LEU A 89 10.12 -5.08 -9.50
N SER A 90 10.52 -4.07 -10.25
CA SER A 90 11.41 -4.14 -11.41
C SER A 90 12.88 -4.11 -10.99
N ALA A 91 13.68 -5.01 -11.57
CA ALA A 91 15.12 -5.00 -11.38
C ALA A 91 15.81 -3.71 -11.86
N LEU A 92 15.25 -2.99 -12.85
CA LEU A 92 15.82 -1.72 -13.33
C LEU A 92 15.17 -0.51 -12.67
N HIS A 93 13.85 -0.54 -12.48
CA HIS A 93 13.07 0.66 -12.14
C HIS A 93 12.62 0.73 -10.68
N GLY A 94 12.85 -0.30 -9.86
CA GLY A 94 12.27 -0.35 -8.50
C GLY A 94 10.77 -0.66 -8.55
N LEU A 95 9.99 -0.07 -7.64
CA LEU A 95 8.54 -0.20 -7.61
C LEU A 95 7.92 0.56 -8.78
N VAL A 96 7.15 -0.14 -9.60
CA VAL A 96 6.43 0.43 -10.75
C VAL A 96 4.95 0.09 -10.67
N ASP A 97 4.11 1.06 -11.03
CA ASP A 97 2.68 0.82 -11.22
C ASP A 97 2.46 -0.08 -12.45
N PRO A 98 1.55 -1.07 -12.40
CA PRO A 98 1.28 -2.00 -13.51
C PRO A 98 0.95 -1.31 -14.84
N THR A 99 0.37 -0.10 -14.81
CA THR A 99 0.00 0.68 -16.00
C THR A 99 1.15 1.52 -16.56
N THR A 100 2.27 1.62 -15.84
CA THR A 100 3.45 2.40 -16.27
C THR A 100 4.03 1.81 -17.56
N VAL A 101 4.17 2.63 -18.61
CA VAL A 101 4.81 2.21 -19.87
C VAL A 101 6.32 2.15 -19.68
N LEU A 102 6.91 0.99 -19.93
CA LEU A 102 8.35 0.73 -19.82
C LEU A 102 8.91 0.23 -21.15
N ALA A 103 10.15 0.59 -21.45
CA ALA A 103 10.91 0.00 -22.55
C ALA A 103 11.46 -1.38 -22.14
N PRO A 104 11.65 -2.32 -23.08
CA PRO A 104 12.25 -3.61 -22.77
C PRO A 104 13.70 -3.45 -22.29
N TYR A 105 14.09 -4.27 -21.32
CA TYR A 105 15.44 -4.26 -20.74
C TYR A 105 15.90 -5.66 -20.33
N ASN A 106 17.21 -5.85 -20.28
CA ASN A 106 17.84 -7.11 -19.87
C ASN A 106 18.73 -6.89 -18.64
N LEU A 107 18.11 -6.96 -17.46
CA LEU A 107 18.80 -6.82 -16.18
C LEU A 107 18.12 -7.74 -15.16
N LYS A 108 18.93 -8.51 -14.43
CA LYS A 108 18.46 -9.37 -13.34
C LYS A 108 18.69 -8.69 -12.00
N MET A 109 17.80 -8.94 -11.04
CA MET A 109 17.95 -8.46 -9.68
C MET A 109 19.27 -8.96 -9.07
N GLY A 110 20.04 -8.06 -8.45
CA GLY A 110 21.35 -8.34 -7.87
C GLY A 110 22.53 -8.23 -8.83
N GLN A 111 22.30 -7.97 -10.11
CA GLN A 111 23.37 -7.60 -11.03
C GLN A 111 23.76 -6.13 -10.84
N PRO A 112 25.03 -5.74 -11.12
CA PRO A 112 25.41 -4.33 -11.16
C PRO A 112 24.46 -3.51 -12.04
N GLY A 113 24.01 -2.37 -11.50
CA GLY A 113 23.01 -1.51 -12.15
C GLY A 113 21.55 -1.88 -11.82
N SER A 114 21.28 -2.97 -11.10
CA SER A 114 19.93 -3.25 -10.60
C SER A 114 19.55 -2.28 -9.48
N THR A 115 18.25 -2.06 -9.31
CA THR A 115 17.69 -1.23 -8.26
C THR A 115 18.20 -1.64 -6.88
N THR A 116 18.39 -0.66 -6.02
CA THR A 116 18.95 -0.80 -4.68
C THR A 116 17.88 -0.58 -3.61
N ALA A 117 18.16 -1.04 -2.39
CA ALA A 117 17.27 -0.81 -1.25
C ALA A 117 17.01 0.69 -1.02
N THR A 118 18.03 1.54 -1.16
CA THR A 118 17.89 2.99 -1.01
C THR A 118 16.97 3.61 -2.07
N GLN A 119 17.04 3.15 -3.33
CA GLN A 119 16.14 3.62 -4.39
C GLN A 119 14.69 3.22 -4.12
N VAL A 120 14.47 1.96 -3.71
CA VAL A 120 13.14 1.46 -3.34
C VAL A 120 12.61 2.17 -2.09
N ALA A 121 13.46 2.44 -1.10
CA ALA A 121 13.09 3.20 0.10
C ALA A 121 12.64 4.63 -0.27
N GLY A 122 13.33 5.28 -1.20
CA GLY A 122 12.92 6.59 -1.72
C GLY A 122 11.54 6.57 -2.37
N GLN A 123 11.20 5.51 -3.11
CA GLN A 123 9.87 5.33 -3.70
C GLN A 123 8.79 5.07 -2.64
N LEU A 124 9.08 4.20 -1.66
CA LEU A 124 8.16 3.93 -0.54
C LEU A 124 7.93 5.18 0.32
N ALA A 125 8.96 6.01 0.53
CA ALA A 125 8.82 7.24 1.33
C ALA A 125 7.87 8.28 0.70
N ALA A 126 7.66 8.25 -0.62
CA ALA A 126 6.75 9.16 -1.29
C ALA A 126 5.27 8.83 -1.02
N ALA A 127 4.96 7.55 -0.80
CA ALA A 127 3.63 7.06 -0.48
C ALA A 127 3.75 5.81 0.42
N PRO A 128 4.00 5.98 1.73
CA PRO A 128 4.35 4.87 2.60
C PRO A 128 3.13 3.95 2.85
N PRO A 129 3.25 2.64 2.55
CA PRO A 129 2.30 1.64 3.03
C PRO A 129 2.39 1.46 4.53
N ALA A 130 1.28 1.10 5.14
CA ALA A 130 1.33 0.54 6.49
C ALA A 130 1.84 -0.90 6.47
N GLU A 131 1.54 -1.62 5.39
CA GLU A 131 1.86 -3.03 5.23
C GLU A 131 2.17 -3.35 3.76
N ILE A 132 3.14 -4.22 3.54
CA ILE A 132 3.48 -4.76 2.23
C ILE A 132 3.31 -6.28 2.26
N VAL A 133 2.47 -6.79 1.37
CA VAL A 133 2.35 -8.23 1.09
C VAL A 133 3.26 -8.54 -0.10
N ALA A 134 4.38 -9.18 0.19
CA ALA A 134 5.42 -9.50 -0.79
C ALA A 134 5.20 -10.89 -1.39
N MET A 135 4.93 -10.94 -2.69
CA MET A 135 4.89 -12.17 -3.49
C MET A 135 6.16 -12.27 -4.32
N LEU A 136 7.31 -12.32 -3.64
CA LEU A 136 8.63 -12.07 -4.24
C LEU A 136 9.57 -13.27 -4.10
N PRO A 137 10.38 -13.60 -5.13
CA PRO A 137 11.55 -14.46 -4.96
C PRO A 137 12.57 -13.81 -4.01
N ALA A 138 13.40 -14.64 -3.36
CA ALA A 138 14.34 -14.22 -2.31
C ALA A 138 15.22 -12.99 -2.66
N ALA A 139 15.73 -12.92 -3.90
CA ALA A 139 16.59 -11.80 -4.31
C ALA A 139 15.83 -10.45 -4.33
N TYR A 140 14.56 -10.47 -4.71
CA TYR A 140 13.69 -9.28 -4.72
C TYR A 140 13.22 -8.94 -3.30
N LEU A 141 12.81 -9.96 -2.54
CA LEU A 141 12.38 -9.81 -1.15
C LEU A 141 13.48 -9.15 -0.30
N ARG A 142 14.73 -9.59 -0.44
CA ARG A 142 15.87 -8.99 0.27
C ARG A 142 15.97 -7.48 0.03
N VAL A 143 15.81 -7.02 -1.21
CA VAL A 143 15.89 -5.58 -1.54
C VAL A 143 14.72 -4.81 -0.91
N LEU A 144 13.51 -5.37 -0.97
CA LEU A 144 12.31 -4.76 -0.38
C LEU A 144 12.38 -4.67 1.15
N THR A 145 12.76 -5.76 1.82
CA THR A 145 12.90 -5.79 3.28
C THR A 145 13.98 -4.83 3.75
N GLU A 146 15.10 -4.73 3.04
CA GLU A 146 16.15 -3.76 3.36
C GLU A 146 15.67 -2.31 3.13
N ALA A 147 14.88 -2.06 2.09
CA ALA A 147 14.29 -0.75 1.85
C ALA A 147 13.34 -0.32 2.99
N ALA A 148 12.52 -1.25 3.50
CA ALA A 148 11.66 -1.01 4.64
C ALA A 148 12.48 -0.68 5.90
N ARG A 149 13.56 -1.43 6.18
CA ARG A 149 14.47 -1.15 7.30
C ARG A 149 15.11 0.23 7.22
N VAL A 150 15.57 0.64 6.03
CA VAL A 150 16.15 1.98 5.83
C VAL A 150 15.16 3.09 6.22
N LEU A 151 13.85 2.89 6.01
CA LEU A 151 12.82 3.85 6.42
C LEU A 151 12.53 3.81 7.93
N ASP A 152 12.53 2.61 8.51
CA ASP A 152 12.31 2.41 9.94
C ASP A 152 13.46 2.99 10.78
N ASP A 153 14.71 2.64 10.45
CA ASP A 153 15.92 3.17 11.09
C ASP A 153 16.01 4.70 10.96
N GLY A 154 15.47 5.24 9.87
CA GLY A 154 15.40 6.68 9.62
C GLY A 154 14.22 7.39 10.31
N GLY A 155 13.35 6.66 11.02
CA GLY A 155 12.13 7.18 11.64
C GLY A 155 11.12 7.74 10.65
N ARG A 156 11.19 7.31 9.38
CA ARG A 156 10.39 7.85 8.27
C ARG A 156 9.07 7.11 8.07
N ALA A 157 9.08 5.79 8.26
CA ALA A 157 7.89 4.95 8.20
C ALA A 157 8.19 3.59 8.87
N ASP A 158 7.23 3.11 9.65
CA ASP A 158 7.20 1.74 10.17
C ASP A 158 6.32 0.91 9.21
N ILE A 159 6.97 0.08 8.39
CA ILE A 159 6.32 -0.71 7.33
C ILE A 159 6.47 -2.19 7.64
N ALA A 160 5.35 -2.86 7.92
CA ALA A 160 5.34 -4.32 8.06
C ALA A 160 5.49 -4.99 6.68
N VAL A 161 6.43 -5.93 6.53
CA VAL A 161 6.60 -6.72 5.30
C VAL A 161 6.22 -8.18 5.58
N LEU A 162 5.15 -8.65 4.95
CA LEU A 162 4.69 -10.03 5.01
C LEU A 162 5.15 -10.80 3.77
N ASP A 163 5.94 -11.86 3.95
CA ASP A 163 6.32 -12.76 2.86
C ASP A 163 5.22 -13.79 2.59
N ALA A 164 4.44 -13.57 1.53
CA ALA A 164 3.37 -14.49 1.12
C ALA A 164 3.90 -15.89 0.71
N PHE A 165 5.21 -16.03 0.51
CA PHE A 165 5.87 -17.28 0.17
C PHE A 165 6.69 -17.89 1.31
N GLU A 166 6.60 -17.38 2.54
CA GLU A 166 7.37 -17.87 3.70
C GLU A 166 7.25 -19.40 3.87
N ALA A 167 6.04 -19.95 3.64
CA ALA A 167 5.76 -21.39 3.73
C ALA A 167 5.87 -22.16 2.39
N ALA A 168 6.36 -21.54 1.32
CA ALA A 168 6.32 -22.07 -0.05
C ALA A 168 7.71 -22.12 -0.72
N PRO A 169 8.56 -23.11 -0.39
CA PRO A 169 9.88 -23.22 -0.98
C PRO A 169 9.81 -23.65 -2.45
N GLY A 170 9.96 -22.69 -3.38
CA GLY A 170 10.17 -22.93 -4.81
C GLY A 170 8.97 -22.60 -5.73
N ILE A 171 9.24 -22.44 -7.04
CA ILE A 171 8.28 -21.93 -8.04
C ILE A 171 6.99 -22.76 -8.10
N GLY A 172 7.08 -24.08 -7.92
CA GLY A 172 5.90 -24.96 -7.88
C GLY A 172 4.97 -24.67 -6.70
N TYR A 173 5.54 -24.47 -5.51
CA TYR A 173 4.79 -24.10 -4.30
C TYR A 173 4.24 -22.68 -4.39
N GLN A 174 5.01 -21.75 -4.94
CA GLN A 174 4.57 -20.37 -5.19
C GLN A 174 3.36 -20.32 -6.13
N ARG A 175 3.37 -21.12 -7.20
CA ARG A 175 2.21 -21.29 -8.10
C ARG A 175 1.03 -21.93 -7.38
N GLY A 176 1.27 -22.87 -6.46
CA GLY A 176 0.24 -23.46 -5.61
C GLY A 176 -0.44 -22.43 -4.71
N VAL A 177 0.33 -21.55 -4.07
CA VAL A 177 -0.18 -20.42 -3.27
C VAL A 177 -0.98 -19.47 -4.15
N ALA A 178 -0.42 -19.00 -5.27
CA ALA A 178 -1.11 -18.10 -6.20
C ALA A 178 -2.43 -18.70 -6.72
N ALA A 179 -2.43 -19.98 -7.07
CA ALA A 179 -3.63 -20.68 -7.49
C ALA A 179 -4.65 -20.87 -6.35
N SER A 180 -4.19 -20.97 -5.10
CA SER A 180 -5.08 -21.03 -3.93
C SER A 180 -5.78 -19.69 -3.69
N LEU A 181 -5.03 -18.59 -3.72
CA LEU A 181 -5.59 -17.23 -3.57
C LEU A 181 -6.69 -16.97 -4.61
N LEU A 182 -6.45 -17.35 -5.87
CA LEU A 182 -7.44 -17.22 -6.94
C LEU A 182 -8.71 -18.07 -6.73
N ARG A 183 -8.61 -19.23 -6.07
CA ARG A 183 -9.79 -20.07 -5.78
C ARG A 183 -10.60 -19.53 -4.60
N THR A 184 -9.90 -19.04 -3.57
CA THR A 184 -10.52 -18.51 -2.36
C THR A 184 -11.23 -17.18 -2.61
N ALA A 185 -10.72 -16.38 -3.56
CA ALA A 185 -11.26 -15.06 -3.85
C ALA A 185 -12.69 -15.02 -4.42
N GLY A 186 -13.28 -16.18 -4.71
CA GLY A 186 -14.69 -16.32 -5.12
C GLY A 186 -15.60 -16.97 -4.10
N GLN A 187 -15.11 -17.46 -2.95
CA GLN A 187 -15.89 -18.34 -2.06
C GLN A 187 -16.64 -17.62 -0.93
N PHE A 188 -16.31 -16.37 -0.61
CA PHE A 188 -16.98 -15.63 0.48
C PHE A 188 -18.26 -14.89 0.06
N GLY A 189 -18.84 -15.22 -1.10
CA GLY A 189 -19.97 -14.52 -1.71
C GLY A 189 -21.25 -15.32 -1.92
N SER A 190 -21.46 -16.45 -1.23
CA SER A 190 -22.74 -17.17 -1.31
C SER A 190 -23.26 -17.53 0.08
N PRO A 191 -24.20 -16.76 0.66
CA PRO A 191 -25.10 -17.33 1.66
C PRO A 191 -25.98 -18.37 0.94
N THR A 192 -25.59 -19.64 1.03
CA THR A 192 -26.49 -20.73 0.67
C THR A 192 -27.61 -20.75 1.71
N HIS A 193 -28.71 -20.07 1.40
CA HIS A 193 -29.99 -20.32 2.06
C HIS A 193 -30.41 -21.77 1.77
N THR A 194 -30.64 -22.55 2.82
CA THR A 194 -31.60 -23.65 2.80
C THR A 194 -32.26 -23.68 4.17
#